data_AF-A0A5S3N729-F1
#
_entry.id   AF-A0A5S3N729-F1
#
_cell.length_a   1.000
_cell.length_b   1.000
_cell.length_c   1.000
_cell.angle_alpha   90.00
_cell.angle_beta   90.00
_cell.angle_gamma   90.00
#
_symmetry.space_group_name_H-M   'P 1'
#
loop_
_entity.id
_entity.type
_entity.pdbx_description
1 polymer ?
#
loop_
_entity_poly.entity_id
_entity_poly.type
_entity_poly.pdbx_seq_one_letter_code
_entity_poly.pdbx_strand_id
1 'polypeptide(L)'
;MKKITELLETIFSTANQRIKSPFFGSFIFSWIIINWKPIFYFLLSDDKINTKINIIQDKYEFFQNSLLYPLLLSFIYVVVFPYINQFIHWLTLRAEESKRNEYYKLRRTQNSYLQELAEQEKTLEDIRSGNRDIAQLSEKIELLNKDNDRLKVTIQNKDEAISDYGEQLNKITTENQQYKIELSKITEELTSSNFEFRNKLEYRSFKKEKIFDAFSYIIDAIKTEENLSNFENELIKEYLDFGIIEKNTIGNYQLTEKGKYFASYLKEI
;
A
#
# COMPACT_ATOMS: atom_id res chain seq x y z
N MET A 1 59.54 85.91 38.29
CA MET A 1 59.11 84.49 38.32
C MET A 1 58.20 84.12 37.14
N LYS A 2 57.11 84.85 36.83
CA LYS A 2 56.18 84.57 35.70
C LYS A 2 56.83 84.38 34.31
N LYS A 3 57.83 85.20 33.95
CA LYS A 3 58.51 85.07 32.65
C LYS A 3 59.34 83.80 32.49
N ILE A 4 59.87 83.24 33.59
CA ILE A 4 60.70 82.02 33.55
C ILE A 4 59.79 80.80 33.39
N THR A 5 58.65 80.77 34.07
CA THR A 5 57.67 79.69 33.95
C THR A 5 57.06 79.63 32.56
N GLU A 6 56.73 80.78 31.95
CA GLU A 6 56.22 80.85 30.57
C GLU A 6 57.26 80.37 29.54
N LEU A 7 58.54 80.72 29.72
CA LEU A 7 59.64 80.23 28.87
C LEU A 7 59.85 78.71 29.01
N LEU A 8 59.77 78.18 30.24
CA LEU A 8 59.88 76.74 30.47
C LEU A 8 58.72 75.97 29.84
N GLU A 9 57.49 76.48 29.94
CA GLU A 9 56.32 75.86 29.31
C GLU A 9 56.41 75.87 27.77
N THR A 10 56.90 76.95 27.15
CA THR A 10 57.09 77.02 25.69
C THR A 10 58.23 76.11 25.20
N ILE A 11 59.31 75.99 25.95
CA ILE A 11 60.40 75.05 25.64
C ILE A 11 59.89 73.61 25.77
N PHE A 12 59.14 73.31 26.83
CA PHE A 12 58.62 71.97 27.08
C PHE A 12 57.56 71.56 26.05
N SER A 13 56.65 72.47 25.66
CA SER A 13 55.64 72.19 24.62
C SER A 13 56.28 71.91 23.27
N THR A 14 57.31 72.67 22.90
CA THR A 14 58.06 72.52 21.65
C THR A 14 58.89 71.24 21.64
N ALA A 15 59.53 70.92 22.77
CA ALA A 15 60.25 69.66 22.95
C ALA A 15 59.29 68.47 22.86
N ASN A 16 58.11 68.55 23.49
CA ASN A 16 57.10 67.49 23.47
C ASN A 16 56.54 67.23 22.05
N GLN A 17 56.35 68.27 21.23
CA GLN A 17 55.96 68.10 19.83
C GLN A 17 57.04 67.38 19.00
N ARG A 18 58.33 67.63 19.28
CA ARG A 18 59.45 67.00 18.56
C ARG A 18 59.72 65.58 19.06
N ILE A 19 59.59 65.30 20.35
CA ILE A 19 59.74 63.94 20.92
C ILE A 19 58.67 62.98 20.37
N LYS A 20 57.49 63.50 20.00
CA LYS A 20 56.45 62.72 19.30
C LYS A 20 56.84 62.31 17.87
N SER A 21 57.86 62.93 17.27
CA SER A 21 58.43 62.44 16.02
C SER A 21 59.24 61.17 16.29
N PRO A 22 58.93 60.05 15.62
CA PRO A 22 59.62 58.78 15.83
C PRO A 22 61.15 58.91 15.71
N PHE A 23 61.62 59.74 14.78
CA PHE A 23 63.06 59.97 14.57
C PHE A 23 63.71 60.73 15.72
N PHE A 24 63.08 61.79 16.22
CA PHE A 24 63.64 62.58 17.31
C PHE A 24 63.66 61.80 18.63
N GLY A 25 62.58 61.06 18.92
CA GLY A 25 62.54 60.16 20.08
C GLY A 25 63.65 59.11 19.99
N SER A 26 63.74 58.39 18.87
CA SER A 26 64.77 57.38 18.64
C SER A 26 66.19 57.95 18.68
N PHE A 27 66.40 59.18 18.22
CA PHE A 27 67.70 59.86 18.30
C PHE A 27 68.09 60.15 19.75
N ILE A 28 67.18 60.70 20.57
CA ILE A 28 67.44 60.99 21.98
C ILE A 28 67.75 59.68 22.73
N PHE A 29 66.98 58.62 22.51
CA PHE A 29 67.25 57.31 23.13
C PHE A 29 68.58 56.72 22.66
N SER A 30 68.87 56.76 21.35
CA SER A 30 70.14 56.30 20.81
C SER A 30 71.32 57.09 21.37
N TRP A 31 71.15 58.40 21.55
CA TRP A 31 72.15 59.28 22.14
C TRP A 31 72.46 58.89 23.57
N ILE A 32 71.43 58.70 24.41
CA ILE A 32 71.61 58.24 25.79
C ILE A 32 72.30 56.87 25.82
N ILE A 33 71.89 55.93 24.96
CA ILE A 33 72.48 54.58 24.88
C ILE A 33 73.96 54.62 24.50
N ILE A 34 74.39 55.55 23.63
CA ILE A 34 75.79 55.66 23.19
C ILE A 34 76.62 56.50 24.18
N ASN A 35 76.02 57.54 24.77
CA ASN A 35 76.67 58.48 25.68
C ASN A 35 76.53 58.03 27.16
N TRP A 36 76.11 56.79 27.44
CA TRP A 36 75.87 56.33 28.82
C TRP A 36 77.10 56.48 29.73
N LYS A 37 78.30 56.11 29.24
CA LYS A 37 79.55 56.18 30.02
C LYS A 37 79.90 57.61 30.47
N PRO A 38 80.00 58.62 29.58
CA PRO A 38 80.29 59.99 30.02
C PRO A 38 79.14 60.58 30.86
N ILE A 39 77.88 60.24 30.60
CA ILE A 39 76.74 60.68 31.42
C ILE A 39 76.89 60.17 32.85
N PHE A 40 77.11 58.86 33.03
CA PHE A 40 77.29 58.27 34.36
C PHE A 40 78.57 58.76 35.03
N TYR A 41 79.68 58.88 34.30
CA TYR A 41 80.92 59.41 34.85
C TYR A 41 80.76 60.86 35.33
N PHE A 42 80.10 61.71 34.55
CA PHE A 42 79.86 63.10 34.91
C PHE A 42 78.96 63.23 36.16
N LEU A 43 77.89 62.44 36.22
CA LEU A 43 76.90 62.49 37.30
C LEU A 43 77.37 61.81 38.59
N LEU A 44 78.11 60.70 38.51
CA LEU A 44 78.38 59.80 39.64
C LEU A 44 79.83 59.78 40.13
N SER A 45 80.80 60.35 39.39
CA SER A 45 82.19 60.40 39.88
C SER A 45 82.33 61.41 41.03
N ASP A 46 83.22 61.14 41.99
CA ASP A 46 83.59 62.06 43.08
C ASP A 46 84.64 63.11 42.66
N ASP A 47 85.08 63.09 41.39
CA ASP A 47 86.08 64.02 40.87
C ASP A 47 85.59 65.48 40.90
N LYS A 48 86.51 66.42 41.10
CA LYS A 48 86.21 67.86 40.96
C LYS A 48 85.68 68.14 39.55
N ILE A 49 84.71 69.05 39.44
CA ILE A 49 84.02 69.38 38.17
C ILE A 49 85.00 69.66 37.03
N ASN A 50 86.07 70.43 37.29
CA ASN A 50 87.09 70.74 36.29
C ASN A 50 87.83 69.50 35.78
N THR A 51 88.12 68.55 36.68
CA THR A 51 88.77 67.27 36.34
C THR A 51 87.86 66.40 35.49
N LYS A 52 86.55 66.34 35.81
CA LYS A 52 85.56 65.61 35.02
C LYS A 52 85.47 66.14 33.58
N ILE A 53 85.37 67.47 33.42
CA ILE A 53 85.25 68.12 32.11
C ILE A 53 86.50 67.83 31.26
N ASN A 54 87.70 67.99 31.83
CA ASN A 54 88.95 67.75 31.09
C ASN A 54 89.08 66.28 30.66
N ILE A 55 88.74 65.34 31.55
CA ILE A 55 88.80 63.91 31.22
C ILE A 55 87.83 63.53 30.11
N ILE A 56 86.62 64.09 30.12
CA ILE A 56 85.64 63.89 29.04
C ILE A 56 86.17 64.54 27.76
N GLN A 57 86.66 65.76 27.80
CA GLN A 57 87.16 66.46 26.61
C GLN A 57 88.33 65.74 25.94
N ASP A 58 89.26 65.18 26.72
CA ASP A 58 90.47 64.54 26.18
C ASP A 58 90.24 63.11 25.67
N LYS A 59 89.30 62.38 26.29
CA LYS A 59 89.08 60.95 25.99
C LYS A 59 87.82 60.67 25.17
N TYR A 60 86.97 61.66 24.97
CA TYR A 60 85.67 61.46 24.31
C TYR A 60 85.68 61.98 22.88
N GLU A 61 85.46 61.08 21.92
CA GLU A 61 85.22 61.44 20.52
C GLU A 61 83.83 62.04 20.39
N PHE A 62 83.73 63.35 20.67
CA PHE A 62 82.47 64.07 20.80
C PHE A 62 81.61 63.99 19.53
N PHE A 63 82.20 64.21 18.36
CA PHE A 63 81.44 64.22 17.10
C PHE A 63 80.81 62.85 16.77
N GLN A 64 81.58 61.78 16.92
CA GLN A 64 81.12 60.44 16.56
C GLN A 64 80.08 59.92 17.55
N ASN A 65 80.36 60.06 18.84
CA ASN A 65 79.51 59.51 19.88
C ASN A 65 78.29 60.38 20.21
N SER A 66 78.38 61.70 20.06
CA SER A 66 77.23 62.58 20.33
C SER A 66 76.36 62.88 19.11
N LEU A 67 76.83 62.63 17.88
CA LEU A 67 76.04 62.93 16.68
C LEU A 67 75.96 61.75 15.71
N LEU A 68 77.09 61.26 15.21
CA LEU A 68 77.11 60.29 14.10
C LEU A 68 76.46 58.95 14.47
N TYR A 69 76.93 58.30 15.55
CA TYR A 69 76.40 57.00 15.97
C TYR A 69 74.93 57.07 16.42
N PRO A 70 74.50 58.07 17.23
CA PRO A 70 73.09 58.21 17.58
C PRO A 70 72.18 58.45 16.38
N LEU A 71 72.63 59.25 15.41
CA LEU A 71 71.89 59.52 14.18
C LEU A 71 71.75 58.25 13.33
N LEU A 72 72.83 57.51 13.15
CA LEU A 72 72.82 56.25 12.40
C LEU A 72 71.94 55.20 13.08
N LEU A 73 72.04 55.03 14.40
CA LEU A 73 71.22 54.07 15.15
C LEU A 73 69.73 54.44 15.12
N SER A 74 69.40 55.72 15.27
CA SER A 74 68.02 56.21 15.17
C SER A 74 67.43 56.03 13.78
N PHE A 75 68.23 56.25 12.73
CA PHE A 75 67.84 56.02 11.35
C PHE A 75 67.59 54.53 11.08
N ILE A 76 68.50 53.66 11.51
CA ILE A 76 68.33 52.21 11.43
C ILE A 76 67.06 51.79 12.16
N TYR A 77 66.83 52.28 13.38
CA TYR A 77 65.63 51.92 14.14
C TYR A 77 64.35 52.35 13.42
N VAL A 78 64.24 53.61 13.01
CA VAL A 78 63.02 54.12 12.36
C VAL A 78 62.76 53.47 11.01
N VAL A 79 63.81 53.14 10.25
CA VAL A 79 63.66 52.53 8.92
C VAL A 79 63.48 51.02 9.02
N VAL A 80 64.30 50.32 9.79
CA VAL A 80 64.33 48.84 9.82
C VAL A 80 63.22 48.26 10.69
N PHE A 81 62.87 48.89 11.81
CA PHE A 81 61.90 48.34 12.76
C PHE A 81 60.49 48.13 12.17
N PRO A 82 59.93 49.04 11.34
CA PRO A 82 58.66 48.81 10.66
C PRO A 82 58.67 47.57 9.76
N TYR A 83 59.77 47.31 9.03
CA TYR A 83 59.87 46.14 8.17
C TYR A 83 59.99 44.84 8.97
N ILE A 84 60.69 44.85 10.11
CA ILE A 84 60.73 43.70 11.03
C ILE A 84 59.31 43.40 11.54
N ASN A 85 58.57 44.42 11.99
CA ASN A 85 57.19 44.22 12.45
C ASN A 85 56.27 43.69 11.34
N GLN A 86 56.40 44.21 10.12
CA GLN A 86 55.63 43.73 8.98
C GLN A 86 55.97 42.27 8.63
N PHE A 87 57.25 41.89 8.71
CA PHE A 87 57.68 40.51 8.49
C PHE A 87 57.12 39.55 9.55
N ILE A 88 57.15 39.94 10.83
CA ILE A 88 56.55 39.15 11.92
C ILE A 88 55.04 39.02 11.73
N HIS A 89 54.36 40.11 11.35
CA HIS A 89 52.93 40.08 11.07
C HIS A 89 52.60 39.13 9.91
N TRP A 90 53.38 39.18 8.82
CA TRP A 90 53.23 38.27 7.69
C TRP A 90 53.42 36.79 8.09
N LEU A 91 54.43 36.48 8.90
CA LEU A 91 54.64 35.13 9.43
C LEU A 91 53.45 34.65 10.28
N THR A 92 52.89 35.56 11.09
CA THR A 92 51.74 35.26 11.96
C THR A 92 50.50 34.97 11.14
N LEU A 93 50.18 35.80 10.14
CA LEU A 93 49.04 35.59 9.24
C LEU A 93 49.15 34.25 8.49
N ARG A 94 50.36 33.90 8.02
CA ARG A 94 50.60 32.63 7.32
C ARG A 94 50.40 31.43 8.25
N ALA A 95 50.83 31.53 9.50
CA ALA A 95 50.61 30.47 10.49
C ALA A 95 49.13 30.31 10.84
N GLU A 96 48.39 31.40 10.98
CA GLU A 96 46.94 31.39 11.21
C GLU A 96 46.16 30.81 10.02
N GLU A 97 46.55 31.15 8.80
CA GLU A 97 45.94 30.60 7.59
C GLU A 97 46.14 29.09 7.49
N SER A 98 47.33 28.59 7.82
CA SER A 98 47.59 27.15 7.89
C SER A 98 46.67 26.46 8.89
N LYS A 99 46.55 27.01 10.12
CA LYS A 99 45.65 26.46 11.16
C LYS A 99 44.20 26.48 10.72
N ARG A 100 43.75 27.57 10.10
CA ARG A 100 42.38 27.73 9.60
C ARG A 100 42.07 26.74 8.48
N ASN A 101 43.00 26.50 7.56
CA ASN A 101 42.84 25.50 6.52
C ASN A 101 42.77 24.07 7.08
N GLU A 102 43.59 23.76 8.08
CA GLU A 102 43.54 22.47 8.77
C GLU A 102 42.19 22.27 9.50
N TYR A 103 41.71 23.29 10.21
CA TYR A 103 40.40 23.28 10.85
C TYR A 103 39.27 23.05 9.84
N TYR A 104 39.27 23.75 8.70
CA TYR A 104 38.25 23.56 7.68
C TYR A 104 38.34 22.18 7.00
N LYS A 105 39.55 21.64 6.79
CA LYS A 105 39.73 20.27 6.30
C LYS A 105 39.13 19.27 7.27
N LEU A 106 39.48 19.36 8.55
CA LEU A 106 38.96 18.48 9.59
C LEU A 106 37.43 18.53 9.65
N ARG A 107 36.85 19.74 9.64
CA ARG A 107 35.41 19.93 9.67
C ARG A 107 34.71 19.39 8.43
N ARG A 108 35.34 19.48 7.25
CA ARG A 108 34.83 18.89 6.01
C ARG A 108 34.83 17.37 6.07
N THR A 109 35.90 16.76 6.57
CA THR A 109 35.99 15.31 6.78
C THR A 109 34.97 14.81 7.81
N GLN A 110 34.75 15.56 8.89
CA GLN A 110 33.74 15.24 9.88
C GLN A 110 32.33 15.31 9.28
N ASN A 111 32.03 16.36 8.51
CA ASN A 111 30.74 16.48 7.84
C ASN A 111 30.51 15.39 6.81
N SER A 112 31.52 14.99 6.02
CA SER A 112 31.37 13.88 5.08
C SER A 112 31.12 12.56 5.80
N TYR A 113 31.80 12.31 6.92
CA TYR A 113 31.55 11.13 7.75
C TYR A 113 30.13 11.11 8.33
N LEU A 114 29.64 12.26 8.82
CA LEU A 114 28.27 12.38 9.32
C LEU A 114 27.23 12.19 8.20
N GLN A 115 27.50 12.66 7.00
CA GLN A 115 26.63 12.44 5.84
C GLN A 115 26.57 10.96 5.46
N GLU A 116 27.72 10.28 5.41
CA GLU A 116 27.80 8.85 5.15
C GLU A 116 27.05 8.04 6.23
N LEU A 117 27.21 8.41 7.50
CA LEU A 117 26.48 7.79 8.60
C LEU A 117 24.96 7.97 8.46
N ALA A 118 24.49 9.18 8.14
CA ALA A 118 23.08 9.45 7.92
C ALA A 118 22.49 8.67 6.73
N GLU A 119 23.28 8.47 5.66
CA GLU A 119 22.87 7.67 4.51
C GLU A 119 22.80 6.17 4.86
N GLN A 120 23.77 5.68 5.65
CA GLN A 120 23.73 4.31 6.18
C GLN A 120 22.53 4.09 7.11
N GLU A 121 22.20 5.04 7.97
CA GLU A 121 21.01 4.97 8.84
C GLU A 121 19.72 4.95 8.04
N LYS A 122 19.60 5.82 7.04
CA LYS A 122 18.43 5.85 6.14
C LYS A 122 18.26 4.53 5.40
N THR A 123 19.34 3.99 4.81
CA THR A 123 19.28 2.71 4.10
C THR A 123 18.91 1.56 5.04
N LEU A 124 19.39 1.58 6.30
CA LEU A 124 18.97 0.62 7.32
C LEU A 124 17.49 0.74 7.66
N GLU A 125 16.96 1.96 7.76
CA GLU A 125 15.54 2.22 8.01
C GLU A 125 14.67 1.77 6.84
N ASP A 126 15.08 2.05 5.60
CA ASP A 126 14.40 1.59 4.39
C ASP A 126 14.36 0.05 4.33
N ILE A 127 15.48 -0.63 4.64
CA ILE A 127 15.55 -2.10 4.73
C ILE A 127 14.62 -2.61 5.85
N ARG A 128 14.60 -1.96 7.02
CA ARG A 128 13.70 -2.34 8.12
C ARG A 128 12.23 -2.16 7.76
N SER A 129 11.88 -1.07 7.09
CA SER A 129 10.52 -0.82 6.60
C SER A 129 10.12 -1.90 5.58
N GLY A 130 10.97 -2.14 4.58
CA GLY A 130 10.73 -3.20 3.59
C GLY A 130 10.57 -4.59 4.23
N ASN A 131 11.39 -4.92 5.24
CA ASN A 131 11.25 -6.18 5.97
C ASN A 131 9.93 -6.26 6.77
N ARG A 132 9.45 -5.15 7.34
CA ARG A 132 8.13 -5.10 8.00
C ARG A 132 7.01 -5.32 6.99
N ASP A 133 7.09 -4.68 5.83
CA ASP A 133 6.11 -4.85 4.77
C ASP A 133 6.09 -6.30 4.26
N ILE A 134 7.26 -6.92 4.09
CA ILE A 134 7.40 -8.34 3.74
C ILE A 134 6.76 -9.23 4.80
N ALA A 135 6.98 -8.94 6.09
CA ALA A 135 6.38 -9.71 7.18
C ALA A 135 4.84 -9.60 7.18
N GLN A 136 4.29 -8.40 7.02
CA GLN A 136 2.85 -8.18 6.93
C GLN A 136 2.24 -8.85 5.69
N LEU A 137 2.90 -8.77 4.54
CA LEU A 137 2.46 -9.43 3.32
C LEU A 137 2.49 -10.96 3.47
N SER A 138 3.52 -11.50 4.13
CA SER A 138 3.64 -12.93 4.41
C SER A 138 2.53 -13.43 5.33
N GLU A 139 2.22 -12.67 6.39
CA GLU A 139 1.07 -12.96 7.28
C GLU A 139 -0.25 -12.94 6.51
N LYS A 140 -0.45 -11.94 5.65
CA LYS A 140 -1.66 -11.85 4.81
C LYS A 140 -1.78 -13.03 3.84
N ILE A 141 -0.68 -13.46 3.24
CA ILE A 141 -0.65 -14.65 2.36
C ILE A 141 -1.02 -15.90 3.16
N GLU A 142 -0.52 -16.06 4.39
CA GLU A 142 -0.87 -17.19 5.25
C GLU A 142 -2.37 -17.21 5.57
N LEU A 143 -2.95 -16.06 5.93
CA LEU A 143 -4.38 -15.93 6.20
C LEU A 143 -5.21 -16.28 4.96
N LEU A 144 -4.86 -15.74 3.79
CA LEU A 144 -5.56 -16.03 2.53
C LEU A 144 -5.46 -17.50 2.14
N ASN A 145 -4.33 -18.16 2.40
CA ASN A 145 -4.18 -19.58 2.17
C ASN A 145 -5.09 -20.40 3.09
N LYS A 146 -5.14 -20.06 4.39
CA LYS A 146 -6.08 -20.69 5.34
C LYS A 146 -7.54 -20.52 4.92
N ASP A 147 -7.92 -19.33 4.46
CA ASP A 147 -9.26 -19.07 3.96
C ASP A 147 -9.56 -19.86 2.68
N ASN A 148 -8.62 -19.94 1.75
CA ASN A 148 -8.75 -20.77 0.55
C ASN A 148 -8.93 -22.25 0.89
N ASP A 149 -8.17 -22.78 1.84
CA ASP A 149 -8.29 -24.18 2.26
C ASP A 149 -9.64 -24.44 2.94
N ARG A 150 -10.12 -23.51 3.77
CA ARG A 150 -11.45 -23.57 4.37
C ARG A 150 -12.56 -23.52 3.31
N LEU A 151 -12.43 -22.66 2.31
CA LEU A 151 -13.38 -22.55 1.20
C LEU A 151 -13.40 -23.82 0.37
N LYS A 152 -12.24 -24.43 0.08
CA LYS A 152 -12.16 -25.73 -0.61
C LYS A 152 -12.91 -26.82 0.14
N VAL A 153 -12.69 -26.95 1.46
CA VAL A 153 -13.44 -27.91 2.30
C VAL A 153 -14.93 -27.61 2.26
N THR A 154 -15.33 -26.34 2.30
CA THR A 154 -16.75 -25.95 2.23
C THR A 154 -17.38 -26.32 0.88
N ILE A 155 -16.64 -26.13 -0.22
CA ILE A 155 -17.09 -26.52 -1.57
C ILE A 155 -17.24 -28.04 -1.63
N GLN A 156 -16.25 -28.81 -1.17
CA GLN A 156 -16.32 -30.27 -1.16
C GLN A 156 -17.56 -30.77 -0.38
N ASN A 157 -17.80 -30.24 0.82
CA ASN A 157 -18.98 -30.62 1.61
C ASN A 157 -20.30 -30.27 0.91
N LYS A 158 -20.34 -29.17 0.16
CA LYS A 158 -21.52 -28.77 -0.62
C LYS A 158 -21.71 -29.68 -1.83
N ASP A 159 -20.65 -30.09 -2.51
CA ASP A 159 -20.70 -31.01 -3.63
C ASP A 159 -21.19 -32.40 -3.18
N GLU A 160 -20.72 -32.88 -2.03
CA GLU A 160 -21.21 -34.11 -1.39
C GLU A 160 -22.71 -34.01 -1.05
N ALA A 161 -23.15 -32.90 -0.47
CA ALA A 161 -24.57 -32.68 -0.17
C ALA A 161 -25.44 -32.58 -1.44
N ILE A 162 -24.94 -31.95 -2.51
CA ILE A 162 -25.64 -31.88 -3.80
C ILE A 162 -25.78 -33.26 -4.40
N SER A 163 -24.75 -34.11 -4.30
CA SER A 163 -24.80 -35.49 -4.76
C SER A 163 -25.86 -36.31 -4.00
N ASP A 164 -25.88 -36.21 -2.66
CA ASP A 164 -26.86 -36.90 -1.82
C ASP A 164 -28.30 -36.44 -2.14
N TYR A 165 -28.54 -35.12 -2.23
CA TYR A 165 -29.84 -34.60 -2.64
C TYR A 165 -30.25 -35.04 -4.06
N GLY A 166 -29.29 -35.15 -4.98
CA GLY A 166 -29.52 -35.67 -6.32
C GLY A 166 -29.97 -37.14 -6.30
N GLU A 167 -29.36 -37.97 -5.46
CA GLU A 167 -29.74 -39.38 -5.29
C GLU A 167 -31.15 -39.51 -4.69
N GLN A 168 -31.46 -38.73 -3.65
CA GLN A 168 -32.78 -38.70 -3.03
C GLN A 168 -33.86 -38.24 -4.02
N LEU A 169 -33.59 -37.20 -4.82
CA LEU A 169 -34.50 -36.73 -5.87
C LEU A 169 -34.76 -37.80 -6.93
N ASN A 170 -33.72 -38.52 -7.36
CA ASN A 170 -33.88 -39.62 -8.33
C ASN A 170 -34.73 -40.76 -7.76
N LYS A 171 -34.53 -41.12 -6.49
CA LYS A 171 -35.34 -42.13 -5.80
C LYS A 171 -36.80 -41.71 -5.75
N ILE A 172 -37.11 -40.51 -5.26
CA ILE A 172 -38.47 -39.97 -5.19
C ILE A 172 -39.11 -39.87 -6.57
N THR A 173 -38.33 -39.51 -7.60
CA THR A 173 -38.83 -39.43 -8.98
C THR A 173 -39.21 -40.81 -9.50
N THR A 174 -38.40 -41.83 -9.22
CA THR A 174 -38.67 -43.22 -9.60
C THR A 174 -39.90 -43.75 -8.86
N GLU A 175 -40.01 -43.52 -7.55
CA GLU A 175 -41.18 -43.89 -6.75
C GLU A 175 -42.46 -43.23 -7.27
N ASN A 176 -42.42 -41.93 -7.58
CA ASN A 176 -43.57 -41.22 -8.18
C ASN A 176 -43.97 -41.79 -9.54
N GLN A 177 -43.02 -42.21 -10.37
CA GLN A 177 -43.33 -42.87 -11.64
C GLN A 177 -44.00 -44.22 -11.41
N GLN A 178 -43.52 -45.01 -10.44
CA GLN A 178 -44.14 -46.28 -10.07
C GLN A 178 -45.57 -46.10 -9.57
N TYR A 179 -45.79 -45.14 -8.65
CA TYR A 179 -47.14 -44.84 -8.16
C TYR A 179 -48.08 -44.37 -9.26
N LYS A 180 -47.61 -43.61 -10.25
CA LYS A 180 -48.42 -43.22 -11.41
C LYS A 180 -48.86 -44.42 -12.25
N ILE A 181 -47.96 -45.38 -12.47
CA ILE A 181 -48.27 -46.62 -13.21
C ILE A 181 -49.23 -47.50 -12.41
N GLU A 182 -49.05 -47.59 -11.10
CA GLU A 182 -49.95 -48.36 -10.23
C GLU A 182 -51.35 -47.74 -10.20
N LEU A 183 -51.44 -46.41 -10.08
CA LEU A 183 -52.71 -45.68 -10.15
C LEU A 183 -53.42 -45.87 -11.49
N SER A 184 -52.69 -45.89 -12.61
CA SER A 184 -53.32 -46.12 -13.92
C SER A 184 -53.91 -47.51 -14.02
N LYS A 185 -53.19 -48.55 -13.55
CA LYS A 185 -53.68 -49.93 -13.51
C LYS A 185 -54.93 -50.07 -12.64
N ILE A 186 -54.90 -49.53 -11.42
CA ILE A 186 -56.06 -49.57 -10.50
C ILE A 186 -57.26 -48.85 -11.14
N THR A 187 -57.02 -47.74 -11.83
CA THR A 187 -58.09 -47.00 -12.52
C THR A 187 -58.68 -47.84 -13.66
N GLU A 188 -57.86 -48.49 -14.48
CA GLU A 188 -58.31 -49.40 -15.54
C GLU A 188 -59.10 -50.60 -14.99
N GLU A 189 -58.61 -51.23 -13.92
CA GLU A 189 -59.32 -52.33 -13.24
C GLU A 189 -60.67 -51.87 -12.68
N LEU A 190 -60.71 -50.71 -12.02
CA LEU A 190 -61.94 -50.16 -11.45
C LEU A 190 -62.95 -49.79 -12.55
N THR A 191 -62.49 -49.20 -13.65
CA THR A 191 -63.38 -48.88 -14.79
C THR A 191 -63.97 -50.13 -15.43
N SER A 192 -63.15 -51.17 -15.62
CA SER A 192 -63.58 -52.47 -16.15
C SER A 192 -64.57 -53.16 -15.21
N SER A 193 -64.26 -53.22 -13.92
CA SER A 193 -65.14 -53.81 -12.90
C SER A 193 -66.48 -53.08 -12.80
N ASN A 194 -66.46 -51.74 -12.81
CA ASN A 194 -67.68 -50.93 -12.80
C ASN A 194 -68.51 -51.14 -14.07
N PHE A 195 -67.86 -51.24 -15.24
CA PHE A 195 -68.53 -51.55 -16.51
C PHE A 195 -69.22 -52.91 -16.46
N GLU A 196 -68.51 -53.96 -16.02
CA GLU A 196 -69.08 -55.30 -15.85
C GLU A 196 -70.24 -55.31 -14.86
N PHE A 197 -70.07 -54.72 -13.68
CA PHE A 197 -71.10 -54.69 -12.65
C PHE A 197 -72.37 -53.97 -13.14
N ARG A 198 -72.21 -52.78 -13.73
CA ARG A 198 -73.32 -51.98 -14.25
C ARG A 198 -74.06 -52.74 -15.36
N ASN A 199 -73.34 -53.23 -16.36
CA ASN A 199 -73.97 -53.91 -17.49
C ASN A 199 -74.59 -55.25 -17.10
N LYS A 200 -74.06 -55.95 -16.09
CA LYS A 200 -74.70 -57.16 -15.55
C LYS A 200 -76.07 -56.86 -14.93
N LEU A 201 -76.20 -55.74 -14.21
CA LEU A 201 -77.49 -55.30 -13.66
C LEU A 201 -78.46 -54.86 -14.76
N GLU A 202 -77.97 -54.11 -15.74
CA GLU A 202 -78.77 -53.67 -16.87
C GLU A 202 -79.22 -54.85 -17.75
N TYR A 203 -78.37 -55.86 -17.98
CA TYR A 203 -78.72 -57.08 -18.74
C TYR A 203 -79.83 -57.87 -18.04
N ARG A 204 -79.76 -58.02 -16.72
CA ARG A 204 -80.82 -58.66 -15.93
C ARG A 204 -82.16 -57.93 -16.05
N SER A 205 -82.13 -56.61 -16.22
CA SER A 205 -83.32 -55.79 -16.43
C SER A 205 -83.83 -55.96 -17.86
N PHE A 206 -82.94 -55.87 -18.85
CA PHE A 206 -83.23 -56.08 -20.27
C PHE A 206 -83.82 -57.47 -20.58
N LYS A 207 -83.39 -58.53 -19.89
CA LYS A 207 -83.96 -59.88 -20.03
C LYS A 207 -85.46 -59.97 -19.69
N LYS A 208 -86.00 -59.00 -18.95
CA LYS A 208 -87.43 -58.94 -18.60
C LYS A 208 -88.26 -58.13 -19.60
N GLU A 209 -87.62 -57.44 -20.52
CA GLU A 209 -88.27 -56.60 -21.52
C GLU A 209 -88.78 -57.43 -22.69
N LYS A 210 -89.87 -56.99 -23.32
CA LYS A 210 -90.49 -57.70 -24.45
C LYS A 210 -89.58 -57.82 -25.67
N ILE A 211 -88.71 -56.84 -25.87
CA ILE A 211 -87.77 -56.83 -27.00
C ILE A 211 -86.70 -57.91 -26.88
N PHE A 212 -86.46 -58.47 -25.69
CA PHE A 212 -85.42 -59.48 -25.49
C PHE A 212 -85.54 -60.67 -26.44
N ASP A 213 -86.77 -61.10 -26.74
CA ASP A 213 -87.04 -62.26 -27.62
C ASP A 213 -86.53 -62.04 -29.05
N ALA A 214 -86.47 -60.79 -29.51
CA ALA A 214 -85.96 -60.42 -30.84
C ALA A 214 -84.43 -60.19 -30.87
N PHE A 215 -83.76 -60.26 -29.72
CA PHE A 215 -82.38 -59.80 -29.57
C PHE A 215 -81.37 -60.66 -30.33
N SER A 216 -81.54 -61.99 -30.36
CA SER A 216 -80.67 -62.89 -31.12
C SER A 216 -80.71 -62.59 -32.62
N TYR A 217 -81.91 -62.38 -33.16
CA TYR A 217 -82.12 -62.05 -34.57
C TYR A 217 -81.46 -60.72 -34.96
N ILE A 218 -81.54 -59.72 -34.08
CA ILE A 218 -80.90 -58.41 -34.31
C ILE A 218 -79.38 -58.51 -34.26
N ILE A 219 -78.82 -59.27 -33.32
CA ILE A 219 -77.37 -59.51 -33.27
C ILE A 219 -76.88 -60.19 -34.54
N ASP A 220 -77.60 -61.21 -35.01
CA ASP A 220 -77.21 -61.97 -36.18
C ASP A 220 -77.34 -61.13 -37.47
N ALA A 221 -78.39 -60.31 -37.58
CA ALA A 221 -78.52 -59.33 -38.67
C ALA A 221 -77.36 -58.32 -38.69
N ILE A 222 -76.96 -57.78 -37.54
CA ILE A 222 -75.81 -56.86 -37.44
C ILE A 222 -74.50 -57.56 -37.81
N LYS A 223 -74.30 -58.81 -37.40
CA LYS A 223 -73.07 -59.58 -37.71
C LYS A 223 -72.98 -59.99 -39.17
N THR A 224 -74.10 -60.27 -39.82
CA THR A 224 -74.17 -60.70 -41.23
C THR A 224 -74.20 -59.52 -42.20
N GLU A 225 -74.08 -58.28 -41.69
CA GLU A 225 -74.28 -57.03 -42.43
C GLU A 225 -75.63 -56.97 -43.16
N GLU A 226 -76.61 -57.77 -42.73
CA GLU A 226 -77.96 -57.70 -43.25
C GLU A 226 -78.60 -56.38 -42.84
N ASN A 227 -79.30 -55.76 -43.80
CA ASN A 227 -79.91 -54.48 -43.57
C ASN A 227 -81.06 -54.64 -42.54
N LEU A 228 -80.91 -54.02 -41.37
CA LEU A 228 -81.94 -54.00 -40.31
C LEU A 228 -83.27 -53.40 -40.76
N SER A 229 -83.37 -52.88 -42.00
CA SER A 229 -84.61 -52.46 -42.67
C SER A 229 -85.74 -53.49 -42.66
N ASN A 230 -85.45 -54.78 -42.39
CA ASN A 230 -86.45 -55.84 -42.26
C ASN A 230 -87.12 -55.90 -40.87
N PHE A 231 -86.63 -55.15 -39.88
CA PHE A 231 -87.21 -55.08 -38.54
C PHE A 231 -88.10 -53.84 -38.40
N GLU A 232 -89.09 -53.90 -37.50
CA GLU A 232 -89.95 -52.75 -37.22
C GLU A 232 -89.12 -51.55 -36.72
N ASN A 233 -89.36 -50.37 -37.28
CA ASN A 233 -88.64 -49.14 -36.90
C ASN A 233 -88.75 -48.83 -35.40
N GLU A 234 -89.86 -49.23 -34.78
CA GLU A 234 -90.10 -49.09 -33.33
C GLU A 234 -89.15 -49.99 -32.52
N LEU A 235 -88.96 -51.25 -32.94
CA LEU A 235 -88.02 -52.18 -32.33
C LEU A 235 -86.58 -51.65 -32.38
N ILE A 236 -86.12 -51.19 -33.56
CA ILE A 236 -84.76 -50.63 -33.71
C ILE A 236 -84.57 -49.40 -32.82
N LYS A 237 -85.60 -48.55 -32.71
CA LYS A 237 -85.57 -47.38 -31.84
C LYS A 237 -85.43 -47.76 -30.37
N GLU A 238 -86.14 -48.79 -29.92
CA GLU A 238 -85.99 -49.28 -28.54
C GLU A 238 -84.57 -49.79 -28.26
N TYR A 239 -83.93 -50.50 -29.19
CA TYR A 239 -82.52 -50.92 -29.02
C TYR A 239 -81.52 -49.76 -29.00
N LEU A 240 -81.80 -48.68 -29.74
CA LEU A 240 -81.03 -47.43 -29.66
C LEU A 240 -81.23 -46.75 -28.30
N ASP A 241 -82.48 -46.67 -27.82
CA ASP A 241 -82.83 -46.04 -26.54
C ASP A 241 -82.25 -46.82 -25.35
N PHE A 242 -82.21 -48.16 -25.43
CA PHE A 242 -81.48 -49.00 -24.48
C PHE A 242 -79.95 -48.89 -24.61
N GLY A 243 -79.44 -48.23 -25.64
CA GLY A 243 -78.01 -48.05 -25.90
C GLY A 243 -77.30 -49.37 -26.23
N ILE A 244 -78.00 -50.34 -26.80
CA ILE A 244 -77.46 -51.64 -27.22
C ILE A 244 -76.83 -51.54 -28.61
N ILE A 245 -77.44 -50.75 -29.49
CA ILE A 245 -76.92 -50.45 -30.82
C ILE A 245 -76.65 -48.96 -30.96
N GLU A 246 -75.75 -48.62 -31.86
CA GLU A 246 -75.46 -47.25 -32.28
C GLU A 246 -75.22 -47.21 -33.79
N LYS A 247 -75.26 -46.02 -34.40
CA LYS A 247 -74.87 -45.84 -35.80
C LYS A 247 -73.39 -45.51 -35.88
N ASN A 248 -72.66 -46.24 -36.72
CA ASN A 248 -71.29 -45.91 -37.05
C ASN A 248 -71.21 -44.65 -37.93
N THR A 249 -69.99 -44.18 -38.21
CA THR A 249 -69.74 -42.95 -39.01
C THR A 249 -70.26 -43.02 -40.45
N ILE A 250 -70.57 -44.23 -40.95
CA ILE A 250 -71.06 -44.50 -42.31
C ILE A 250 -72.60 -44.67 -42.30
N GLY A 251 -73.23 -44.65 -41.11
CA GLY A 251 -74.69 -44.74 -40.94
C GLY A 251 -75.23 -46.16 -40.74
N ASN A 252 -74.36 -47.18 -40.73
CA ASN A 252 -74.72 -48.56 -40.45
C ASN A 252 -74.85 -48.79 -38.94
N TYR A 253 -75.75 -49.68 -38.54
CA TYR A 253 -75.93 -50.04 -37.13
C TYR A 253 -74.82 -51.01 -36.68
N GLN A 254 -74.25 -50.75 -35.51
CA GLN A 254 -73.28 -51.59 -34.84
C GLN A 254 -73.67 -51.76 -33.36
N LEU A 255 -73.19 -52.84 -32.73
CA LEU A 255 -73.35 -53.02 -31.29
C LEU A 255 -72.44 -52.04 -30.54
N THR A 256 -73.00 -51.35 -29.54
CA THR A 256 -72.21 -50.61 -28.55
C THR A 256 -71.40 -51.59 -27.69
N GLU A 257 -70.46 -51.11 -26.89
CA GLU A 257 -69.76 -51.97 -25.91
C GLU A 257 -70.73 -52.66 -24.94
N LYS A 258 -71.80 -51.97 -24.54
CA LYS A 258 -72.90 -52.56 -23.77
C LYS A 258 -73.64 -53.64 -24.57
N GLY A 259 -73.96 -53.39 -25.84
CA GLY A 259 -74.61 -54.38 -26.70
C GLY A 259 -73.76 -55.62 -26.96
N LYS A 260 -72.45 -55.46 -27.14
CA LYS A 260 -71.48 -56.56 -27.24
C LYS A 260 -71.44 -57.39 -25.95
N TYR A 261 -71.43 -56.73 -24.79
CA TYR A 261 -71.51 -57.40 -23.48
C TYR A 261 -72.84 -58.15 -23.29
N PHE A 262 -73.96 -57.61 -23.75
CA PHE A 262 -75.26 -58.31 -23.67
C PHE A 262 -75.29 -59.52 -24.61
N ALA A 263 -74.69 -59.38 -25.80
CA ALA A 263 -74.59 -60.44 -26.78
C ALA A 263 -73.67 -61.60 -26.34
N SER A 264 -72.67 -61.35 -25.49
CA SER A 264 -71.80 -62.43 -24.97
C SER A 264 -72.57 -63.40 -24.07
N TYR A 265 -73.53 -62.92 -23.27
CA TYR A 265 -74.40 -63.77 -22.45
C TYR A 265 -75.37 -64.64 -23.24
N LEU A 266 -75.65 -64.33 -24.51
CA LEU A 266 -76.45 -65.20 -25.37
C LEU A 266 -75.65 -66.41 -25.90
N LYS A 267 -74.31 -66.33 -25.93
CA LYS A 267 -73.46 -67.47 -26.30
C LYS A 267 -73.30 -68.50 -25.17
N GLU A 268 -73.66 -68.14 -23.94
CA GLU A 268 -73.59 -69.00 -22.75
C GLU A 268 -74.91 -69.74 -22.43
N ILE A 269 -75.92 -69.61 -23.29
CA ILE A 269 -77.22 -70.32 -23.22
C ILE A 269 -77.28 -71.34 -24.36
#